data_AF-A0A7W1SUU6-F1
#
_entry.id   AF-A0A7W1SUU6-F1
#
_cell.length_a   1.000
_cell.length_b   1.000
_cell.length_c   1.000
_cell.angle_alpha   90.00
_cell.angle_beta   90.00
_cell.angle_gamma   90.00
#
_symmetry.space_group_name_H-M   'P 1'
#
loop_
_entity.id
_entity.type
_entity.pdbx_description
1 polymer ?
#
loop_
_entity_poly.entity_id
_entity_poly.type
_entity_poly.pdbx_seq_one_letter_code
_entity_poly.pdbx_strand_id
1 'polypeptide(L)' 'LLITALCVILGAELNAELEHQTVIDTTVGPAAPLGERGATDADTVGASRDGRV' A
#
# COMPACT_ATOMS: atom_id res chain seq x y z
N LEU A 1 -13.71 2.22 -24.11
CA LEU A 1 -12.52 3.01 -23.72
C LEU A 1 -12.62 3.49 -22.28
N LEU A 2 -13.60 4.32 -21.90
CA LEU A 2 -13.71 4.83 -20.51
C LEU A 2 -13.92 3.74 -19.46
N ILE A 3 -14.83 2.79 -19.72
CA ILE A 3 -15.11 1.69 -18.78
C ILE A 3 -13.87 0.80 -18.59
N THR A 4 -13.13 0.54 -19.67
CA THR A 4 -11.88 -0.24 -19.61
C THR A 4 -10.80 0.47 -18.79
N ALA A 5 -10.63 1.78 -18.97
CA ALA A 5 -9.69 2.57 -18.18
C ALA A 5 -10.09 2.61 -16.70
N LEU A 6 -11.39 2.72 -16.41
CA LEU A 6 -11.92 2.69 -15.04
C LEU A 6 -11.64 1.35 -14.36
N CYS A 7 -11.85 0.23 -15.04
CA CYS A 7 -11.55 -1.10 -14.50
C CYS A 7 -10.05 -1.26 -14.17
N VAL A 8 -9.16 -0.71 -15.00
CA VAL A 8 -7.70 -0.78 -14.76
C VAL A 8 -7.30 0.03 -13.52
N ILE A 9 -7.79 1.27 -13.39
CA ILE A 9 -7.46 2.14 -12.25
C ILE A 9 -8.03 1.56 -10.95
N LEU A 10 -9.29 1.11 -10.98
CA LEU A 10 -9.95 0.52 -9.83
C LEU A 10 -9.27 -0.78 -9.36
N GLY A 11 -8.83 -1.63 -10.30
CA GLY A 11 -8.08 -2.84 -9.97
C GLY A 11 -6.73 -2.56 -9.33
N ALA A 12 -6.04 -1.49 -9.78
CA ALA A 12 -4.75 -1.08 -9.22
C ALA A 12 -4.88 -0.59 -7.76
N GLU A 13 -5.88 0.24 -7.48
CA GLU A 13 -6.16 0.76 -6.12
C GLU A 13 -6.55 -0.37 -5.16
N LEU A 14 -7.42 -1.28 -5.59
CA LEU A 14 -7.82 -2.43 -4.78
C LEU A 14 -6.64 -3.35 -4.47
N ASN A 15 -5.75 -3.60 -5.43
CA ASN A 15 -4.58 -4.44 -5.20
C ASN A 15 -3.62 -3.80 -4.19
N ALA A 16 -3.38 -2.47 -4.30
CA ALA A 16 -2.50 -1.75 -3.39
C ALA A 16 -3.05 -1.69 -1.95
N GLU A 17 -4.34 -1.44 -1.78
CA GLU A 17 -4.97 -1.38 -0.46
C GLU A 17 -5.04 -2.75 0.21
N LEU A 18 -5.30 -3.82 -0.57
CA LEU A 18 -5.25 -5.19 -0.06
C LEU A 18 -3.83 -5.55 0.41
N GLU A 19 -2.81 -5.16 -0.34
CA GLU A 19 -1.41 -5.35 0.06
C GLU A 19 -1.07 -4.55 1.33
N HIS A 20 -1.56 -3.31 1.45
CA HIS A 20 -1.38 -2.48 2.64
C HIS A 20 -2.04 -3.08 3.89
N GLN A 21 -3.16 -3.81 3.74
CA GLN A 21 -3.85 -4.48 4.84
C GLN A 21 -3.35 -5.91 5.12
N THR A 22 -2.45 -6.45 4.29
CA THR A 22 -1.89 -7.78 4.51
C THR A 22 -0.53 -7.63 5.20
N VAL A 23 -0.42 -8.06 6.46
CA VAL A 23 0.86 -8.09 7.23
C VAL A 23 1.95 -8.97 6.59
N ILE A 24 1.60 -9.70 5.53
CA ILE A 24 2.50 -10.57 4.77
C ILE A 24 2.82 -9.88 3.45
N ASP A 25 3.95 -9.19 3.43
CA ASP A 25 4.59 -8.63 2.24
C ASP A 25 4.93 -9.77 1.28
N THR A 26 4.29 -9.79 0.10
CA THR A 26 4.55 -10.78 -0.96
C THR A 26 5.46 -10.25 -2.06
N THR A 27 5.99 -9.03 -1.90
CA THR A 27 6.96 -8.50 -2.87
C THR A 27 8.23 -9.36 -2.88
N VAL A 28 8.70 -9.69 -4.08
CA VAL A 28 9.92 -10.48 -4.27
C VAL A 28 11.13 -9.57 -4.05
N GLY A 29 11.75 -9.69 -2.88
CA GLY A 29 12.95 -8.95 -2.49
C GLY A 29 13.06 -8.88 -0.97
N PRO A 30 14.26 -8.66 -0.40
CA PRO A 30 14.38 -8.44 1.04
C PRO A 30 13.57 -7.21 1.44
N ALA A 31 12.78 -7.32 2.51
CA ALA A 31 12.02 -6.21 3.05
C ALA A 31 12.98 -5.03 3.32
N ALA A 32 12.88 -3.98 2.50
CA ALA A 32 13.61 -2.75 2.73
C ALA A 32 13.01 -2.03 3.95
N PRO A 33 13.83 -1.45 4.84
CA PRO A 33 13.33 -0.65 5.96
C PRO A 33 12.40 0.47 5.49
N LEU A 34 11.39 0.80 6.31
CA LEU A 34 10.61 2.04 6.16
C LEU A 34 11.60 3.23 6.10
N GLY A 35 11.49 4.07 5.07
CA GLY A 35 12.35 5.25 4.89
C GLY A 35 13.43 5.08 3.81
N GLU A 36 13.68 3.87 3.33
CA GLU A 36 14.71 3.59 2.31
C GLU A 36 14.12 3.24 0.94
N ARG A 37 12.80 3.30 0.77
CA ARG A 37 12.09 2.86 -0.46
C ARG A 37 11.88 3.98 -1.47
N GLY A 38 12.14 5.24 -1.08
CA GLY A 38 12.14 6.40 -1.98
C GLY A 38 10.75 6.84 -2.44
N ALA A 39 9.70 6.36 -1.77
CA ALA A 39 8.31 6.67 -2.04
C ALA A 39 7.62 7.01 -0.71
N THR A 40 7.05 8.21 -0.61
CA THR A 40 6.48 8.77 0.63
C THR A 40 5.49 7.83 1.34
N ASP A 41 4.72 7.07 0.58
CA ASP A 41 3.72 6.12 1.07
C ASP A 41 4.35 4.81 1.59
N ALA A 42 5.50 4.40 1.04
CA ALA A 42 6.24 3.22 1.47
C ALA A 42 7.22 3.53 2.63
N ASP A 43 7.48 4.82 2.86
CA ASP A 43 8.44 5.32 3.84
C ASP A 43 7.78 5.84 5.12
N THR A 44 6.44 5.88 5.18
CA THR A 44 5.69 6.32 6.35
C THR A 44 4.58 5.33 6.71
N VAL A 45 4.42 5.04 7.99
CA VAL A 45 3.22 4.38 8.52
C VAL A 45 2.29 5.44 9.10
N GLY A 46 1.02 5.42 8.69
CA GLY A 46 -0.01 6.33 9.18
C GLY A 46 -0.13 6.28 10.70
N ALA A 47 -0.37 7.42 11.33
CA ALA A 47 -0.43 7.53 12.79
C ALA A 47 -1.45 6.53 13.37
N SER A 48 -0.98 5.59 14.20
CA SER A 48 -1.86 4.72 14.96
C SER A 48 -2.76 5.60 15.83
N ARG A 49 -4.07 5.54 15.60
CA ARG A 49 -5.05 6.09 16.54
C ARG A 49 -5.06 5.18 17.76
N ASP A 50 -4.20 5.47 18.74
CA ASP A 50 -4.25 4.83 20.04
C ASP A 50 -5.54 5.27 20.75
N GLY A 51 -6.56 4.43 20.63
CA GLY A 51 -7.89 4.61 21.21
C GLY A 51 -7.93 4.20 22.68
N ARG A 52 -7.21 4.90 23.55
CA ARG A 52 -7.36 4.78 25.01
C ARG A 52 -7.25 6.13 25.72
N VAL A 53 -8.42 6.67 26.09
CA VAL A 53 -8.69 7.33 27.37
C VAL A 53 -10.18 7.19 27.69
#